data_AF-A0A3A4JPA4-F1
#
_entry.id   AF-A0A3A4JPA4-F1
#
_cell.length_a   1.000
_cell.length_b   1.000
_cell.length_c   1.000
_cell.angle_alpha   90.00
_cell.angle_beta   90.00
_cell.angle_gamma   90.00
#
_symmetry.space_group_name_H-M   'P 1'
#
loop_
_entity.id
_entity.type
_entity.pdbx_description
1 polymer ?
#
loop_
_entity_poly.entity_id
_entity_poly.type
_entity_poly.pdbx_seq_one_letter_code
_entity_poly.pdbx_strand_id
1 'polypeptide(L)' 'MGPVDALKIAVGEENKAIELYEQFSREHSQLNEIFSFLISEEHTHRNLLEKKISELTKY' A
#
# COMPACT_ATOMS: atom_id res chain seq x y z
N MET A 1 -10.94 -5.18 17.95
CA MET A 1 -9.96 -5.11 16.85
C MET A 1 -8.57 -5.20 17.48
N GLY A 2 -7.79 -6.21 17.13
CA GLY A 2 -6.42 -6.36 17.64
C GLY A 2 -5.39 -5.58 16.82
N PRO A 3 -4.14 -5.44 17.30
CA PRO A 3 -3.07 -4.77 16.56
C PRO A 3 -2.80 -5.39 15.18
N VAL A 4 -2.86 -6.71 15.07
CA VAL A 4 -2.69 -7.41 13.77
C VAL A 4 -3.85 -7.13 12.82
N ASP A 5 -5.08 -7.05 13.32
CA ASP A 5 -6.25 -6.73 12.48
C ASP A 5 -6.14 -5.29 11.94
N ALA A 6 -5.69 -4.36 12.78
CA ALA A 6 -5.45 -2.97 12.38
C ALA A 6 -4.42 -2.89 11.23
N LEU A 7 -3.32 -3.63 11.34
CA LEU A 7 -2.29 -3.66 10.30
C LEU A 7 -2.79 -4.33 9.01
N LYS A 8 -3.62 -5.37 9.11
CA LYS A 8 -4.24 -6.00 7.92
C LYS A 8 -5.20 -5.04 7.20
N ILE A 9 -5.96 -4.24 7.96
CA ILE A 9 -6.80 -3.18 7.38
C ILE A 9 -5.91 -2.17 6.66
N ALA A 10 -4.82 -1.71 7.30
CA ALA A 10 -3.89 -0.77 6.68
C ALA A 10 -3.28 -1.31 5.37
N VAL A 11 -2.83 -2.57 5.34
CA VAL A 11 -2.36 -3.24 4.10
C VAL A 11 -3.43 -3.21 3.01
N GLY A 12 -4.70 -3.40 3.38
CA GLY A 12 -5.82 -3.30 2.46
C GLY A 12 -5.97 -1.91 1.87
N GLU A 13 -5.79 -0.86 2.66
CA GLU A 13 -5.83 0.54 2.18
C GLU A 13 -4.65 0.85 1.25
N GLU A 14 -3.44 0.37 1.54
CA GLU A 14 -2.29 0.55 0.63
C GLU A 14 -2.55 -0.11 -0.74
N ASN A 15 -3.13 -1.32 -0.76
CA ASN A 15 -3.46 -1.99 -2.02
C ASN A 15 -4.52 -1.22 -2.82
N LYS A 16 -5.54 -0.66 -2.16
CA LYS A 16 -6.55 0.18 -2.83
C LYS A 16 -5.93 1.46 -3.40
N ALA A 17 -5.00 2.09 -2.68
CA ALA A 17 -4.30 3.27 -3.15
C ALA A 17 -3.45 2.96 -4.40
N ILE A 18 -2.72 1.84 -4.38
CA ILE A 18 -1.96 1.35 -5.55
C ILE A 18 -2.88 1.17 -6.76
N GLU A 19 -3.98 0.44 -6.61
CA GLU A 19 -4.95 0.21 -7.71
C GLU A 19 -5.51 1.53 -8.27
N LEU A 20 -5.82 2.48 -7.39
CA LEU A 20 -6.32 3.81 -7.78
C LEU A 20 -5.27 4.59 -8.56
N TYR A 21 -4.02 4.62 -8.09
CA TYR A 21 -2.94 5.34 -8.77
C TYR A 21 -2.55 4.68 -10.09
N GLU A 22 -2.62 3.34 -10.19
CA GLU A 22 -2.44 2.63 -11.46
C GLU A 22 -3.55 2.94 -12.46
N GLN A 23 -4.78 3.13 -12.00
CA GLN A 23 -5.86 3.63 -12.85
C GLN A 23 -5.57 5.05 -13.32
N PHE A 24 -5.24 5.97 -12.41
CA PHE A 24 -4.99 7.37 -12.76
C PHE A 24 -3.75 7.57 -13.64
N SER A 25 -2.71 6.75 -13.48
CA SER A 25 -1.53 6.81 -14.34
C SER A 25 -1.86 6.47 -15.80
N ARG A 26 -2.83 5.56 -16.01
CA ARG A 26 -3.35 5.19 -17.33
C ARG A 26 -4.30 6.24 -17.91
N GLU A 27 -5.20 6.78 -17.09
CA GLU A 27 -6.20 7.78 -17.51
C GLU A 27 -5.59 9.18 -17.74
N HIS A 28 -4.53 9.51 -17.00
CA HIS A 28 -3.89 10.82 -16.99
C HIS A 28 -2.38 10.69 -17.22
N SER A 29 -1.99 10.30 -18.44
CA SER A 29 -0.59 10.03 -18.80
C SER A 29 0.38 11.19 -18.51
N GLN A 30 -0.08 12.44 -18.57
CA GLN A 30 0.69 13.64 -18.20
C GLN A 30 1.07 13.71 -16.70
N LEU A 31 0.39 12.94 -15.85
CA LEU A 31 0.64 12.81 -14.41
C LEU A 31 1.27 11.45 -14.07
N ASN A 32 1.72 10.68 -15.07
CA ASN A 32 2.24 9.33 -14.85
C ASN A 32 3.44 9.32 -13.89
N GLU A 33 4.30 10.34 -13.93
CA GLU A 33 5.47 10.43 -13.04
C GLU A 33 5.06 10.50 -11.56
N ILE A 34 4.11 11.37 -11.21
CA ILE A 34 3.66 11.52 -9.82
C ILE A 34 2.91 10.27 -9.34
N PHE A 35 2.07 9.66 -10.17
CA PHE A 35 1.37 8.43 -9.79
C PHE A 35 2.31 7.24 -9.67
N SER A 36 3.34 7.14 -10.53
CA SER A 36 4.37 6.11 -10.41
C SER A 36 5.18 6.26 -9.12
N PHE A 37 5.49 7.50 -8.74
CA PHE A 37 6.13 7.78 -7.45
C PHE A 37 5.26 7.34 -6.27
N LEU A 38 3.98 7.72 -6.26
CA LEU A 38 3.05 7.34 -5.20
C LEU A 38 2.89 5.82 -5.09
N ILE A 39 2.74 5.10 -6.21
CA ILE A 39 2.68 3.62 -6.23
C ILE A 39 3.92 2.99 -5.55
N SER A 40 5.11 3.54 -5.80
CA SER A 40 6.35 3.06 -5.17
C SER A 40 6.37 3.29 -3.66
N GLU A 41 5.85 4.42 -3.18
CA GLU A 41 5.73 4.71 -1.75
C GLU A 41 4.75 3.74 -1.08
N GLU A 42 3.58 3.50 -1.68
CA GLU A 42 2.59 2.56 -1.11
C GLU A 42 3.09 1.11 -1.08
N HIS A 43 3.91 0.69 -2.05
CA HIS A 43 4.61 -0.59 -1.97
C HIS A 43 5.57 -0.64 -0.77
N THR A 44 6.27 0.45 -0.49
CA THR A 44 7.17 0.55 0.67
C THR A 44 6.39 0.48 1.98
N HIS A 45 5.27 1.20 2.08
CA HIS A 45 4.36 1.15 3.23
C HIS A 45 3.80 -0.26 3.44
N ARG A 46 3.29 -0.89 2.38
CA ARG A 46 2.77 -2.27 2.45
C ARG A 46 3.81 -3.25 2.99
N ASN A 47 5.02 -3.21 2.44
CA ASN A 47 6.11 -4.09 2.87
C ASN A 47 6.47 -3.89 4.36
N LEU A 48 6.44 -2.64 4.84
CA LEU A 48 6.68 -2.32 6.26
C LEU A 48 5.57 -2.89 7.16
N LEU A 49 4.31 -2.74 6.76
CA LEU A 49 3.16 -3.26 7.49
C LEU A 49 3.17 -4.79 7.55
N GLU A 50 3.42 -5.46 6.42
CA GLU A 50 3.52 -6.92 6.33
C GLU A 50 4.66 -7.47 7.19
N LYS A 51 5.82 -6.80 7.15
CA LYS A 51 6.93 -7.13 8.05
C LYS A 51 6.50 -7.03 9.51
N LYS A 52 5.76 -5.97 9.88
CA LYS A 52 5.30 -5.80 11.26
C LYS A 52 4.27 -6.85 11.69
N ILE A 53 3.37 -7.24 10.78
CA ILE A 53 2.46 -8.36 11.00
C ILE A 53 3.26 -9.64 11.28
N SER A 54 4.27 -9.94 10.45
CA SER A 54 5.12 -11.12 10.63
C SER A 54 5.82 -11.15 12.00
N GLU A 55 6.33 -10.00 12.46
CA GLU A 55 6.93 -9.87 13.80
C GLU A 55 5.93 -10.17 14.93
N LEU A 56 4.67 -9.73 14.79
CA LEU A 56 3.64 -9.90 15.81
C LEU A 56 2.99 -11.29 15.81
N THR A 57 3.04 -12.01 14.68
CA THR A 57 2.44 -13.35 14.55
C THR A 57 3.46 -14.49 14.69
N LYS A 58 4.76 -14.18 14.80
CA LYS A 58 5.81 -15.16 15.13
C LYS A 58 5.79 -15.48 16.63
N TYR A 59 4.73 -16.14 17.11
CA TYR A 59 4.67 -16.88 18.38
C TYR A 59 3.68 -18.03 18.27
#